data_AF-N6U3W6-F1
#
_entry.id   AF-N6U3W6-F1
#
_cell.length_a   1.000
_cell.length_b   1.000
_cell.length_c   1.000
_cell.angle_alpha   90.00
_cell.angle_beta   90.00
_cell.angle_gamma   90.00
#
_symmetry.space_group_name_H-M   'P 1'
#
loop_
_entity.id
_entity.type
_entity.pdbx_description
1 polymer ?
#
loop_
_entity_poly.entity_id
_entity_poly.type
_entity_poly.pdbx_seq_one_letter_code
_entity_poly.pdbx_strand_id
1 'polypeptide(L)'
;AYLSYTNPDAFFLNLQRVQISYCDITSAVVKSLLTNAPFLRSMTIGSNVEMTDGDMFRLLGECSLENLEELILSNASHLTAVSVQLLAENCPKLRVLGSLTSWDITPEELDALRILIAVSNTDLTLWPITF
;
A
#
# COMPACT_ATOMS: atom_id res chain seq x y z
N ALA A 1 13.48 20.89 -12.55
CA ALA A 1 14.62 19.96 -12.42
C ALA A 1 14.22 18.92 -11.38
N TYR A 2 13.92 17.70 -11.80
CA TYR A 2 13.64 16.60 -10.89
C TYR A 2 14.98 16.15 -10.31
N LEU A 3 15.19 16.31 -9.01
CA LEU A 3 16.33 15.74 -8.32
C LEU A 3 16.06 14.25 -8.13
N SER A 4 16.31 13.42 -9.15
CA SER A 4 16.32 11.97 -8.98
C SER A 4 17.72 11.52 -8.58
N TYR A 5 18.09 11.76 -7.32
CA TYR A 5 19.22 11.04 -6.72
C TYR A 5 18.66 9.78 -6.06
N THR A 6 18.36 8.76 -6.87
CA THR A 6 18.09 7.41 -6.35
C THR A 6 19.40 6.66 -6.43
N ASN A 7 20.17 6.63 -5.34
CA ASN A 7 21.15 5.57 -5.17
C ASN A 7 20.34 4.30 -4.90
N PRO A 8 20.28 3.32 -5.83
CA PRO A 8 19.46 2.12 -5.66
C PRO A 8 19.90 1.28 -4.46
N ASP A 9 21.13 1.48 -3.96
CA ASP A 9 21.67 0.80 -2.77
C ASP A 9 21.48 1.60 -1.47
N ALA A 10 20.86 2.79 -1.54
CA ALA A 10 20.59 3.58 -0.34
C ALA A 10 19.34 3.09 0.37
N PHE A 11 19.56 2.36 1.46
CA PHE A 11 18.50 1.96 2.38
C PHE A 11 18.19 3.05 3.40
N PHE A 12 16.90 3.32 3.62
CA PHE A 12 16.42 4.19 4.67
C PHE A 12 16.22 3.40 5.98
N LEU A 13 17.33 3.01 6.61
CA LEU A 13 17.35 2.10 7.77
C LEU A 13 16.64 2.62 9.04
N ASN A 14 16.27 3.89 9.09
CA ASN A 14 15.55 4.49 10.23
C ASN A 14 14.16 5.00 9.84
N LEU A 15 13.78 4.90 8.57
CA LEU A 15 12.51 5.45 8.10
C LEU A 15 11.38 4.51 8.49
N GLN A 16 10.50 5.01 9.35
CA GLN A 16 9.35 4.24 9.86
C GLN A 16 8.01 4.78 9.35
N ARG A 17 7.93 6.06 9.01
CA ARG A 17 6.70 6.69 8.52
C ARG A 17 7.02 7.65 7.39
N VAL A 18 6.21 7.61 6.34
CA VAL A 18 6.29 8.52 5.22
C VAL A 18 4.88 9.00 4.88
N GLN A 19 4.75 10.31 4.75
CA GLN A 19 3.55 10.92 4.18
C GLN A 19 3.97 11.85 3.05
N ILE A 20 3.42 11.62 1.87
CA ILE A 20 3.59 12.47 0.70
C ILE A 20 2.20 12.93 0.28
N SER A 21 1.97 14.23 0.28
CA SER A 21 0.68 14.81 -0.09
C SER A 21 0.93 15.99 -1.04
N TYR A 22 0.06 16.15 -2.03
CA TYR A 22 0.14 17.27 -2.99
C TYR A 22 1.49 17.36 -3.74
N CYS A 23 2.08 16.22 -4.08
CA CYS A 23 3.32 16.11 -4.85
C CYS A 23 3.14 15.16 -6.02
N ASP A 24 3.67 15.50 -7.20
CA ASP A 24 3.73 14.59 -8.33
C ASP A 24 4.89 13.60 -8.12
N ILE A 25 4.57 12.39 -7.67
CA ILE A 25 5.52 11.29 -7.56
C ILE A 25 5.13 10.17 -8.52
N THR A 26 6.12 9.42 -8.99
CA THR A 26 5.88 8.26 -9.83
C THR A 26 5.68 7.00 -8.99
N SER A 27 5.05 5.97 -9.56
CA SER A 27 4.96 4.66 -8.91
C SER A 27 6.33 4.03 -8.60
N ALA A 28 7.37 4.41 -9.35
CA ALA A 28 8.74 4.01 -9.05
C ALA A 28 9.24 4.55 -7.69
N VAL A 29 8.83 5.77 -7.30
CA VAL A 29 9.17 6.33 -5.97
C VAL A 29 8.44 5.56 -4.88
N VAL A 30 7.15 5.26 -5.08
CA VAL A 30 6.36 4.47 -4.12
C VAL A 30 6.99 3.09 -3.91
N LYS A 31 7.31 2.39 -5.01
CA LYS A 31 8.03 1.11 -4.96
C LYS A 31 9.37 1.22 -4.25
N SER A 32 10.19 2.22 -4.59
CA SER A 32 11.50 2.42 -3.95
C SER A 32 11.40 2.67 -2.45
N LEU A 33 10.39 3.42 -1.99
CA LEU A 33 10.16 3.62 -0.56
C LEU A 33 9.74 2.32 0.14
N LEU A 34 8.90 1.51 -0.50
CA LEU A 34 8.48 0.21 0.02
C LEU A 34 9.66 -0.79 0.05
N THR A 35 10.53 -0.81 -0.96
CA THR A 35 11.65 -1.75 -1.04
C THR A 35 12.88 -1.34 -0.23
N ASN A 36 13.15 -0.03 -0.11
CA ASN A 36 14.40 0.46 0.46
C ASN A 36 14.24 0.93 1.92
N ALA A 37 13.05 0.87 2.51
CA ALA A 37 12.79 1.21 3.91
C ALA A 37 12.31 -0.04 4.69
N PRO A 38 13.22 -0.93 5.14
CA PRO A 38 12.85 -2.22 5.74
C PRO A 38 12.10 -2.11 7.09
N PHE A 39 12.17 -0.95 7.74
CA PHE A 39 11.48 -0.68 9.00
C PHE A 39 10.26 0.23 8.83
N LEU A 40 9.80 0.42 7.60
CA LEU A 40 8.63 1.23 7.31
C LEU A 40 7.38 0.58 7.93
N ARG A 41 6.66 1.38 8.72
CA ARG A 41 5.42 0.99 9.40
C ARG A 41 4.20 1.68 8.82
N SER A 42 4.32 2.92 8.36
CA SER A 42 3.18 3.66 7.82
C SER A 42 3.58 4.41 6.56
N MET A 43 2.79 4.24 5.51
CA MET A 43 2.93 4.98 4.26
C MET A 43 1.58 5.58 3.86
N THR A 44 1.56 6.89 3.68
CA THR A 44 0.41 7.62 3.12
C THR A 44 0.83 8.39 1.87
N ILE A 45 0.20 8.06 0.74
CA ILE A 45 0.43 8.73 -0.54
C ILE A 45 -0.88 9.40 -1.00
N GLY A 46 -0.90 10.72 -0.91
CA GLY A 46 -2.02 11.58 -1.28
C GLY A 46 -2.02 12.04 -2.75
N SER A 47 -1.18 11.43 -3.59
CA SER A 47 -1.01 11.76 -5.01
C SER A 47 -1.49 10.61 -5.90
N ASN A 48 -1.52 10.81 -7.21
CA ASN A 48 -1.81 9.74 -8.15
C ASN A 48 -0.76 8.62 -8.03
N VAL A 49 -1.23 7.38 -7.91
CA VAL A 49 -0.40 6.17 -7.84
C VAL A 49 -0.76 5.28 -9.00
N GLU A 50 0.05 5.36 -10.06
CA GLU A 50 -0.06 4.50 -11.24
C GLU A 50 0.59 3.14 -10.97
N MET A 51 -0.03 2.36 -10.08
CA MET A 51 0.32 0.97 -9.78
C MET A 51 -0.85 0.06 -10.09
N THR A 52 -0.55 -1.10 -10.68
CA THR A 52 -1.52 -2.17 -10.97
C THR A 52 -1.40 -3.31 -9.97
N ASP A 53 -2.38 -4.22 -9.94
CA ASP A 53 -2.26 -5.45 -9.16
C ASP A 53 -1.01 -6.27 -9.53
N GLY A 54 -0.61 -6.26 -10.82
CA GLY A 54 0.61 -6.91 -11.27
C GLY A 54 1.89 -6.22 -10.78
N ASP A 55 1.86 -4.92 -10.51
CA ASP A 55 2.95 -4.22 -9.84
C ASP A 55 3.03 -4.60 -8.36
N MET A 56 1.88 -4.69 -7.70
CA MET A 56 1.79 -5.10 -6.29
C MET A 56 2.27 -6.55 -6.10
N PHE A 57 1.86 -7.46 -6.97
CA PHE A 57 2.31 -8.85 -6.95
C PHE A 57 3.84 -8.96 -7.09
N ARG A 58 4.44 -8.24 -8.04
CA ARG A 58 5.91 -8.23 -8.21
C ARG A 58 6.61 -7.65 -6.99
N LEU A 59 6.11 -6.52 -6.48
CA LEU A 59 6.66 -5.87 -5.30
C LEU A 59 6.70 -6.82 -4.09
N LEU A 60 5.59 -7.53 -3.81
CA LEU A 60 5.49 -8.47 -2.70
C LEU A 60 6.30 -9.75 -2.93
N GLY A 61 6.56 -10.12 -4.19
CA GLY A 61 7.47 -11.22 -4.52
C GLY A 61 8.95 -10.88 -4.36
N GLU A 62 9.30 -9.58 -4.43
CA GLU A 62 10.69 -9.09 -4.34
C GLU A 62 11.05 -8.56 -2.94
N CYS A 63 10.06 -8.11 -2.17
CA CYS A 63 10.27 -7.45 -0.88
C CYS A 63 9.28 -7.93 0.19
N SER A 64 9.80 -8.22 1.39
CA SER A 64 9.00 -8.58 2.56
C SER A 64 8.64 -7.32 3.35
N LEU A 65 7.35 -6.94 3.36
CA LEU A 65 6.84 -5.76 4.07
C LEU A 65 6.47 -6.09 5.53
N GLU A 66 7.36 -6.76 6.26
CA GLU A 66 7.08 -7.36 7.59
C GLU A 66 6.75 -6.36 8.69
N ASN A 67 7.11 -5.09 8.50
CA ASN A 67 6.89 -4.03 9.46
C ASN A 67 5.75 -3.10 9.07
N LEU A 68 5.17 -3.25 7.88
CA LEU A 68 4.13 -2.37 7.40
C LEU A 68 2.84 -2.60 8.20
N GLU A 69 2.42 -1.55 8.91
CA GLU A 69 1.22 -1.52 9.76
C GLU A 69 0.08 -0.74 9.10
N GLU A 70 0.40 0.25 8.27
CA GLU A 70 -0.57 1.12 7.60
C GLU A 70 -0.14 1.48 6.18
N LEU A 71 -1.07 1.32 5.23
CA LEU A 71 -0.91 1.76 3.85
C LEU A 71 -2.16 2.52 3.40
N ILE A 72 -1.98 3.76 2.99
CA ILE A 72 -3.05 4.61 2.44
C ILE A 72 -2.59 5.16 1.10
N LEU A 73 -3.28 4.76 0.02
CA LEU A 73 -3.02 5.23 -1.34
C LEU A 73 -4.26 5.96 -1.85
N SER A 74 -4.23 7.29 -1.81
CA SER A 74 -5.43 8.13 -1.97
C SER A 74 -5.95 8.26 -3.40
N ASN A 75 -5.17 7.84 -4.39
CA ASN A 75 -5.59 7.89 -5.79
C ASN A 75 -4.92 6.76 -6.58
N ALA A 76 -5.41 5.54 -6.40
CA ALA A 76 -4.84 4.33 -6.99
C ALA A 76 -5.90 3.55 -7.79
N SER A 77 -6.44 4.17 -8.84
CA SER A 77 -7.56 3.68 -9.65
C SER A 77 -7.28 2.44 -10.50
N HIS A 78 -6.10 1.84 -10.37
CA HIS A 78 -5.70 0.63 -11.09
C HIS A 78 -5.44 -0.56 -10.16
N LEU A 79 -5.64 -0.36 -8.86
CA LEU A 79 -5.63 -1.42 -7.85
C LEU A 79 -7.06 -1.90 -7.62
N THR A 80 -7.21 -3.20 -7.45
CA THR A 80 -8.51 -3.85 -7.26
C THR A 80 -8.55 -4.62 -5.94
N ALA A 81 -9.63 -5.38 -5.72
CA ALA A 81 -9.75 -6.33 -4.62
C ALA A 81 -8.60 -7.35 -4.59
N VAL A 82 -7.97 -7.64 -5.73
CA VAL A 82 -6.79 -8.51 -5.82
C VAL A 82 -5.62 -7.95 -5.02
N SER A 83 -5.32 -6.64 -5.14
CA SER A 83 -4.26 -6.01 -4.35
C SER A 83 -4.54 -6.02 -2.85
N VAL A 84 -5.81 -5.88 -2.44
CA VAL A 84 -6.20 -5.99 -1.03
C VAL A 84 -5.87 -7.38 -0.49
N GLN A 85 -6.22 -8.44 -1.22
CA GLN A 85 -5.93 -9.82 -0.83
C GLN A 85 -4.43 -10.08 -0.77
N LEU A 86 -3.68 -9.66 -1.80
CA LEU A 86 -2.22 -9.79 -1.82
C LEU A 86 -1.57 -9.11 -0.61
N LEU A 87 -1.99 -7.89 -0.27
CA LEU A 87 -1.49 -7.18 0.90
C LEU A 87 -1.86 -7.89 2.22
N ALA A 88 -3.11 -8.36 2.35
CA ALA A 88 -3.56 -9.07 3.54
C ALA A 88 -2.81 -10.40 3.75
N GLU A 89 -2.45 -11.10 2.67
CA GLU A 89 -1.72 -12.37 2.73
C GLU A 89 -0.22 -12.20 2.98
N ASN A 90 0.40 -11.14 2.45
CA ASN A 90 1.86 -10.98 2.44
C ASN A 90 2.38 -9.95 3.46
N CYS A 91 1.53 -9.12 4.06
CA CYS A 91 1.92 -8.11 5.05
C CYS A 91 1.38 -8.48 6.45
N PRO A 92 2.11 -9.29 7.24
CA PRO A 92 1.58 -9.91 8.46
C PRO A 92 1.27 -8.91 9.59
N LYS A 93 1.78 -7.69 9.52
CA LYS A 93 1.51 -6.62 10.49
C LYS A 93 0.56 -5.55 9.97
N LEU A 94 0.03 -5.70 8.75
CA LEU A 94 -0.83 -4.68 8.15
C LEU A 94 -2.16 -4.65 8.90
N ARG A 95 -2.47 -3.50 9.49
CA ARG A 95 -3.68 -3.27 10.29
C ARG A 95 -4.63 -2.28 9.67
N VAL A 96 -4.12 -1.41 8.81
CA VAL A 96 -4.93 -0.40 8.12
C VAL A 96 -4.56 -0.39 6.64
N LEU A 97 -5.56 -0.61 5.79
CA LEU A 97 -5.48 -0.37 4.36
C LEU A 97 -6.58 0.61 3.96
N GLY A 98 -6.22 1.74 3.38
CA GLY A 98 -7.16 2.84 3.23
C GLY A 98 -7.20 3.55 1.89
N SER A 99 -8.26 4.36 1.79
CA SER A 99 -8.69 5.07 0.58
C SER A 99 -9.15 4.15 -0.55
N LEU A 100 -9.80 3.04 -0.20
CA LEU A 100 -10.29 2.06 -1.17
C LEU A 100 -11.40 2.60 -2.08
N THR A 101 -12.06 3.70 -1.70
CA THR A 101 -12.99 4.42 -2.59
C THR A 101 -12.32 5.05 -3.82
N SER A 102 -10.99 5.19 -3.79
CA SER A 102 -10.20 5.68 -4.91
C SER A 102 -9.59 4.56 -5.76
N TRP A 103 -9.86 3.30 -5.38
CA TRP A 103 -9.41 2.10 -6.07
C TRP A 103 -10.54 1.59 -6.97
N ASP A 104 -10.22 0.72 -7.91
CA ASP A 104 -11.22 0.07 -8.77
C ASP A 104 -11.83 -1.13 -8.02
N ILE A 105 -12.59 -0.82 -6.97
CA ILE A 105 -13.26 -1.78 -6.09
C ILE A 105 -14.72 -1.37 -5.96
N THR A 106 -15.62 -2.27 -6.34
CA THR A 106 -17.06 -2.08 -6.15
C THR A 106 -17.44 -2.18 -4.66
N PRO A 107 -18.53 -1.51 -4.23
CA PRO A 107 -19.02 -1.67 -2.85
C PRO A 107 -19.25 -3.13 -2.46
N GLU A 108 -19.77 -3.96 -3.37
CA GLU A 108 -20.03 -5.38 -3.14
C GLU A 108 -18.74 -6.17 -2.91
N GLU A 109 -17.68 -5.89 -3.67
CA GLU A 109 -16.35 -6.50 -3.45
C GLU A 109 -15.75 -6.05 -2.12
N LEU A 110 -15.89 -4.77 -1.77
CA LEU A 110 -15.39 -4.25 -0.50
C LEU A 110 -16.07 -4.93 0.70
N ASP A 111 -17.38 -5.15 0.62
CA ASP A 111 -18.12 -5.87 1.66
C ASP A 111 -17.72 -7.35 1.72
N ALA A 112 -17.52 -8.00 0.57
CA ALA A 112 -17.00 -9.36 0.52
C ALA A 112 -15.60 -9.46 1.16
N LEU A 113 -14.71 -8.50 0.90
CA LEU A 113 -13.37 -8.44 1.50
C LEU A 113 -13.43 -8.28 3.02
N ARG A 114 -14.33 -7.44 3.54
CA ARG A 114 -14.52 -7.27 4.99
C ARG A 114 -15.01 -8.54 5.66
N ILE A 115 -15.95 -9.25 5.03
CA ILE A 115 -16.41 -10.56 5.52
C ILE A 115 -15.25 -11.54 5.54
N LEU A 116 -14.44 -11.59 4.46
CA LEU A 116 -13.28 -12.48 4.37
C LEU A 116 -12.27 -12.23 5.50
N ILE A 117 -11.93 -10.96 5.74
CA ILE A 117 -11.01 -10.53 6.80
C ILE A 117 -11.55 -10.92 8.18
N ALA A 118 -12.85 -10.74 8.40
CA ALA A 118 -13.49 -11.09 9.67
C ALA A 118 -13.45 -12.61 9.93
N VAL A 119 -13.69 -13.45 8.90
CA VAL A 119 -13.65 -14.91 9.05
C VAL A 119 -12.22 -15.46 9.12
N SER A 120 -11.23 -14.76 8.56
CA SER A 120 -9.82 -15.16 8.63
C SER A 120 -9.16 -14.78 9.96
N ASN A 121 -9.88 -14.10 10.87
CA ASN A 121 -9.33 -13.53 12.12
C ASN A 121 -8.13 -12.61 11.88
N THR A 122 -8.11 -11.91 10.74
CA THR A 122 -7.05 -10.97 10.40
C THR A 122 -7.38 -9.61 11.02
N ASP A 123 -6.48 -9.04 11.83
CA ASP A 123 -6.62 -7.68 12.39
C ASP A 123 -6.34 -6.60 11.34
N LEU A 124 -7.13 -6.57 10.26
CA LEU A 124 -7.01 -5.62 9.15
C LEU A 124 -8.29 -4.80 9.02
N THR A 125 -8.18 -3.48 9.06
CA THR A 125 -9.28 -2.56 8.86
C THR A 125 -9.18 -1.93 7.47
N LEU A 126 -10.26 -2.05 6.69
CA LEU A 126 -10.39 -1.45 5.35
C LEU A 126 -11.10 -0.09 5.43
N TRP A 127 -10.48 0.97 4.91
CA TRP A 127 -11.05 2.33 4.92
C TRP A 127 -11.60 2.76 3.55
N PRO A 128 -12.76 3.44 3.51
CA PRO A 128 -13.49 4.01 4.64
C PRO A 128 -14.23 2.96 5.48
N ILE A 129 -14.41 3.24 6.76
CA ILE A 129 -15.30 2.45 7.63
C ILE A 129 -16.73 2.88 7.29
N THR A 130 -17.54 1.98 6.75
CA THR A 130 -18.98 2.21 6.60
C THR A 130 -19.69 1.56 7.79
N PHE A 131 -20.50 2.34 8.50
CA PHE A 131 -21.28 1.91 9.66
C PHE A 131 -22.62 1.28 9.24
#